data_AF-A0A699UTR0-F1
#
_entry.id   AF-A0A699UTR0-F1
#
_cell.length_a   1.000
_cell.length_b   1.000
_cell.length_c   1.000
_cell.angle_alpha   90.00
_cell.angle_beta   90.00
_cell.angle_gamma   90.00
#
_symmetry.space_group_name_H-M   'P 1'
#
loop_
_entity.id
_entity.type
_entity.pdbx_description
1 polymer ?
#
loop_
_entity_poly.entity_id
_entity_poly.type
_entity_poly.pdbx_seq_one_letter_code
_entity_poly.pdbx_strand_id
1 'polypeptide(L)'
;MIVFIDDILIYSKDEKEHKEQLKAILELLKKEEFQGIYVDPAKIESIKDWESPKSPTEIRQFLGLVGYYRIFIEGFSKIAKPMTKLTQKKVKFEWGDKQEAVFQLLKQKLCSA
;
A
#
# COMPACT_ATOMS: atom_id res chain seq x y z
N MET A 1 -3.45 -7.28 -13.96
CA MET A 1 -4.05 -6.13 -13.29
C MET A 1 -3.81 -6.35 -11.81
N ILE A 2 -2.99 -5.53 -11.16
CA ILE A 2 -2.82 -5.58 -9.70
C ILE A 2 -3.80 -4.54 -9.16
N VAL A 3 -4.74 -4.98 -8.34
CA VAL A 3 -5.78 -4.13 -7.75
C VAL A 3 -5.35 -3.83 -6.32
N PHE A 4 -5.10 -2.56 -6.02
CA PHE A 4 -4.81 -2.10 -4.66
C PHE A 4 -6.14 -1.69 -4.01
N ILE A 5 -6.56 -2.43 -2.99
CA ILE A 5 -7.80 -2.16 -2.25
C ILE A 5 -7.44 -1.28 -1.05
N ASP A 6 -6.98 -0.06 -1.33
CA ASP A 6 -6.74 0.99 -0.33
C ASP A 6 -7.93 1.92 -0.19
N ASP A 7 -8.56 2.21 -1.34
CA ASP A 7 -9.66 3.15 -1.42
C ASP A 7 -10.97 2.38 -1.22
N ILE A 8 -11.57 2.52 -0.04
CA ILE A 8 -12.97 2.11 0.17
C ILE A 8 -13.84 3.13 -0.55
N LEU A 9 -14.45 2.72 -1.65
CA LEU A 9 -15.38 3.55 -2.38
C LEU A 9 -16.77 3.42 -1.76
N ILE A 10 -17.20 4.50 -1.09
CA ILE A 10 -18.52 4.58 -0.46
C ILE A 10 -19.43 5.37 -1.40
N TYR A 11 -20.54 4.76 -1.80
CA TYR A 11 -21.59 5.40 -2.59
C TYR A 11 -22.79 5.72 -1.70
N SER A 12 -23.34 6.92 -1.85
CA SER A 12 -24.55 7.37 -1.15
C SER A 12 -25.43 8.18 -2.10
N LYS A 13 -26.74 8.25 -1.84
CA LYS A 13 -27.67 8.92 -2.75
C LYS A 13 -27.61 10.44 -2.66
N ASP A 14 -27.27 10.96 -1.49
CA ASP A 14 -27.10 12.38 -1.22
C ASP A 14 -25.96 12.66 -0.22
N GLU A 15 -25.55 13.92 -0.14
CA GLU A 15 -24.40 14.35 0.69
C GLU A 15 -24.64 14.17 2.19
N LYS A 16 -25.91 14.28 2.65
CA LYS A 16 -26.24 14.15 4.06
C LYS A 16 -26.11 12.69 4.51
N GLU A 17 -26.70 11.78 3.73
CA GLU A 17 -26.55 10.33 3.93
C GLU A 17 -25.06 9.94 3.88
N HIS A 18 -24.30 10.51 2.94
CA HIS A 18 -22.87 10.23 2.81
C HIS A 18 -22.06 10.58 4.05
N LYS A 19 -22.32 11.75 4.66
CA LYS A 19 -21.62 12.18 5.88
C LYS A 19 -21.96 11.30 7.08
N GLU A 20 -23.23 10.90 7.22
CA GLU A 20 -23.67 10.02 8.30
C GLU A 20 -23.06 8.61 8.17
N GLN A 21 -23.07 8.05 6.95
CA GLN A 21 -22.45 6.76 6.64
C GLN A 21 -20.93 6.78 6.86
N LEU A 22 -20.24 7.83 6.38
CA LEU A 22 -18.81 8.02 6.60
C LEU A 22 -18.47 8.03 8.09
N LYS A 23 -19.24 8.79 8.88
CA LYS A 23 -18.99 8.89 10.32
C LYS A 23 -19.15 7.53 11.02
N ALA A 24 -20.20 6.78 10.68
CA ALA A 24 -20.42 5.44 11.24
C ALA A 24 -19.33 4.44 10.84
N ILE A 25 -18.90 4.44 9.58
CA ILE A 25 -17.82 3.57 9.09
C ILE A 25 -16.49 3.94 9.77
N LEU A 26 -16.18 5.23 9.88
CA LEU A 26 -14.98 5.69 10.57
C LEU A 26 -14.99 5.34 12.05
N GLU A 27 -16.15 5.42 12.72
CA GLU A 27 -16.30 4.98 14.11
C GLU A 27 -16.14 3.47 14.24
N LEU A 28 -16.68 2.67 13.31
CA LEU A 28 -16.52 1.21 13.29
C LEU A 28 -15.05 0.83 13.09
N LEU A 29 -14.37 1.45 12.12
CA LEU A 29 -12.95 1.23 11.85
C LEU A 29 -12.04 1.69 13.00
N LYS A 30 -12.47 2.67 13.80
CA LYS A 30 -11.76 3.09 15.02
C LYS A 30 -12.05 2.16 16.20
N LYS A 31 -13.26 1.61 16.29
CA LYS A 31 -13.72 0.75 17.38
C LYS A 31 -13.21 -0.68 17.25
N GLU A 32 -13.12 -1.17 16.02
CA GLU A 32 -12.18 -2.22 15.68
C GLU A 32 -10.78 -1.59 15.65
N GLU A 33 -10.25 -1.21 16.82
CA GLU A 33 -8.80 -1.21 16.96
C GLU A 33 -8.31 -2.54 16.38
N PHE A 34 -7.36 -2.50 15.47
CA PHE A 34 -6.74 -3.64 14.79
C PHE A 34 -6.07 -4.61 15.78
N GLN A 35 -6.83 -5.18 16.72
CA GLN A 35 -6.39 -6.05 17.81
C GLN A 35 -5.93 -7.43 17.29
N GLY A 36 -5.85 -7.63 15.98
CA GLY A 36 -5.58 -8.94 15.37
C GLY A 36 -4.61 -8.97 14.19
N ILE A 37 -4.04 -7.84 13.75
CA ILE A 37 -3.06 -7.85 12.64
C ILE A 37 -1.78 -7.15 13.10
N TYR A 38 -1.15 -7.71 14.13
CA TYR A 38 0.25 -7.39 14.39
C TYR A 38 1.08 -7.93 13.23
N VAL A 39 1.90 -7.06 12.66
CA VAL A 39 2.87 -7.47 11.68
C VAL A 39 3.87 -8.40 12.37
N ASP A 40 3.98 -9.63 11.89
CA ASP A 40 5.05 -10.53 12.30
C ASP A 40 6.41 -9.83 12.09
N PRO A 41 7.19 -9.55 13.16
CA PRO A 41 8.46 -8.84 13.06
C PRO A 41 9.43 -9.49 12.07
N ALA A 42 9.39 -10.82 11.93
CA ALA A 42 10.23 -11.56 10.98
C ALA A 42 9.90 -11.20 9.52
N LYS A 43 8.65 -10.83 9.22
CA LYS A 43 8.26 -10.35 7.89
C LYS A 43 8.72 -8.91 7.65
N ILE A 44 8.78 -8.06 8.68
CA ILE A 44 9.35 -6.70 8.55
C ILE A 44 10.84 -6.76 8.28
N GLU A 45 11.58 -7.61 9.01
CA GLU A 45 13.02 -7.79 8.80
C GLU A 45 13.34 -8.17 7.36
N SER A 46 12.57 -9.10 6.78
CA SER A 46 12.73 -9.48 5.37
C SER A 46 12.54 -8.32 4.38
N ILE A 47 11.72 -7.33 4.73
CA ILE A 47 11.49 -6.12 3.90
C ILE A 47 12.64 -5.13 4.10
N LYS A 48 13.19 -5.03 5.32
CA LYS A 48 14.28 -4.11 5.66
C LYS A 48 15.54 -4.40 4.85
N ASP A 49 15.85 -5.67 4.65
CA ASP A 49 17.05 -6.11 3.92
C ASP A 49 16.80 -6.35 2.42
N TRP A 50 15.59 -6.07 1.94
CA TRP A 50 15.23 -6.28 0.54
C TRP A 50 16.04 -5.36 -0.38
N GLU A 51 16.71 -5.93 -1.40
CA GLU A 51 17.50 -5.20 -2.41
C GLU A 51 16.62 -4.51 -3.46
N SER A 52 17.12 -3.45 -4.09
CA SER A 52 16.42 -2.78 -5.19
C SER A 52 16.02 -3.77 -6.30
N PRO A 53 14.72 -3.85 -6.67
CA PRO A 53 14.22 -4.75 -7.69
C PRO A 53 14.90 -4.55 -9.05
N LYS A 54 15.29 -5.66 -9.69
CA LYS A 54 15.93 -5.68 -11.01
C LYS A 54 14.98 -6.12 -12.11
N SER A 55 13.74 -6.50 -11.75
CA SER A 55 12.73 -6.95 -12.70
C SER A 55 11.29 -6.55 -12.32
N PRO A 56 10.36 -6.47 -13.30
CA PRO A 56 8.94 -6.28 -13.01
C PRO A 56 8.36 -7.36 -12.08
N THR A 57 8.93 -8.57 -12.09
CA THR A 57 8.48 -9.67 -11.24
C THR A 57 8.86 -9.43 -9.78
N GLU A 58 10.09 -8.98 -9.50
CA GLU A 58 10.52 -8.59 -8.16
C GLU A 58 9.72 -7.41 -7.61
N ILE A 59 9.41 -6.41 -8.45
CA ILE A 59 8.50 -5.31 -8.04
C ILE A 59 7.14 -5.86 -7.61
N ARG A 60 6.58 -6.83 -8.33
CA ARG A 60 5.28 -7.43 -7.98
C ARG A 60 5.35 -8.21 -6.67
N GLN A 61 6.44 -8.93 -6.42
CA GLN A 61 6.67 -9.64 -5.16
C GLN A 61 6.72 -8.65 -3.99
N PHE A 62 7.55 -7.61 -4.11
CA PHE A 62 7.67 -6.55 -3.11
C PHE A 62 6.32 -5.86 -2.86
N LEU A 63 5.64 -5.39 -3.91
CA LEU A 63 4.34 -4.71 -3.78
C LEU A 63 3.24 -5.63 -3.24
N GLY A 64 3.32 -6.94 -3.49
CA GLY A 64 2.41 -7.92 -2.90
C GLY A 64 2.59 -8.02 -1.39
N LEU A 65 3.85 -8.08 -0.93
CA LEU A 65 4.18 -8.17 0.49
C LEU A 65 3.87 -6.85 1.22
N VAL A 66 4.34 -5.72 0.69
CA VAL A 66 4.04 -4.39 1.23
C VAL A 66 2.53 -4.10 1.18
N GLY A 67 1.86 -4.57 0.13
CA GLY A 67 0.42 -4.45 -0.04
C GLY A 67 -0.40 -5.20 1.02
N TYR A 68 0.16 -6.20 1.71
CA TYR A 68 -0.49 -6.82 2.87
C TYR A 68 -0.60 -5.85 4.05
N TYR A 69 0.37 -4.92 4.17
CA TYR A 69 0.48 -3.94 5.26
C TYR A 69 0.03 -2.53 4.88
N ARG A 70 -0.58 -2.37 3.69
CA ARG A 70 -0.95 -1.06 3.13
C ARG A 70 -1.89 -0.24 4.01
N ILE A 71 -2.69 -0.88 4.87
CA ILE A 71 -3.58 -0.22 5.84
C ILE A 71 -2.84 0.69 6.83
N PHE A 72 -1.54 0.42 7.10
CA PHE A 72 -0.69 1.21 7.97
C PHE A 72 0.07 2.31 7.22
N ILE A 73 -0.03 2.33 5.88
CA ILE A 73 0.70 3.25 5.01
C ILE A 73 -0.30 4.23 4.39
N GLU A 74 -0.48 5.38 5.04
CA GLU A 74 -1.34 6.43 4.51
C GLU A 74 -0.90 6.82 3.08
N GLY A 75 -1.86 6.77 2.15
CA GLY A 75 -1.65 7.11 0.74
C GLY A 75 -0.88 6.05 -0.06
N PHE A 76 -0.85 4.77 0.38
CA PHE A 76 -0.10 3.69 -0.27
C PHE A 76 -0.25 3.66 -1.80
N SER A 77 -1.48 3.60 -2.33
CA SER A 77 -1.77 3.62 -3.77
C SER A 77 -1.09 4.78 -4.51
N LYS A 78 -1.08 5.99 -3.94
CA LYS A 78 -0.42 7.16 -4.53
C LYS A 78 1.10 7.01 -4.53
N ILE A 79 1.66 6.51 -3.43
CA ILE A 79 3.10 6.30 -3.27
C ILE A 79 3.60 5.20 -4.22
N ALA A 80 2.91 4.05 -4.29
CA ALA A 80 3.31 2.89 -5.09
C ALA A 80 3.14 3.10 -6.61
N LYS A 81 2.47 4.16 -7.05
CA LYS A 81 2.14 4.43 -8.45
C LYS A 81 3.34 4.38 -9.42
N PRO A 82 4.52 4.96 -9.10
CA PRO A 82 5.69 4.91 -9.99
C PRO A 82 6.23 3.49 -10.17
N MET A 83 6.20 2.66 -9.12
CA MET A 83 6.63 1.26 -9.18
C MET A 83 5.60 0.37 -9.91
N THR A 84 4.30 0.58 -9.66
CA THR A 84 3.25 -0.21 -10.33
C THR A 84 3.24 0.01 -11.84
N LYS A 85 3.58 1.21 -12.32
CA LYS A 85 3.76 1.50 -13.75
C LYS A 85 4.78 0.56 -14.41
N LEU A 86 5.88 0.24 -13.72
CA LEU A 86 6.91 -0.67 -14.23
C LEU A 86 6.45 -2.14 -14.31
N THR A 87 5.32 -2.49 -13.68
CA THR A 87 4.76 -3.84 -13.73
C THR A 87 3.76 -4.05 -14.88
N GLN A 88 3.39 -2.98 -15.59
CA GLN A 88 2.39 -3.00 -16.65
C GLN A 88 2.93 -3.64 -17.94
N LYS A 89 2.04 -4.28 -18.71
CA LYS A 89 2.40 -4.85 -20.01
C LYS A 89 2.87 -3.74 -20.96
N LYS A 90 3.86 -4.05 -21.80
CA LYS A 90 4.42 -3.14 -22.83
C LYS A 90 5.10 -1.88 -22.27
N VAL A 91 5.36 -1.80 -20.96
CA VAL A 91 6.22 -0.77 -20.38
C VAL A 91 7.65 -1.30 -20.30
N LYS A 92 8.61 -0.53 -20.80
CA LYS A 92 10.04 -0.84 -20.64
C LYS A 92 10.42 -0.70 -19.17
N PHE A 93 11.14 -1.68 -18.65
CA PHE A 93 11.63 -1.62 -17.27
C PHE A 93 12.79 -0.60 -17.19
N GLU A 94 12.54 0.51 -16.50
CA GLU A 94 13.53 1.54 -16.24
C GLU A 94 13.46 1.89 -14.75
N TRP A 95 14.39 1.34 -13.99
CA TRP A 95 14.56 1.64 -12.58
C TRP A 95 15.47 2.86 -12.43
N GLY A 96 14.93 3.97 -11.91
CA GLY A 96 15.67 5.19 -11.66
C GLY A 96 15.35 5.79 -10.30
N ASP A 97 15.89 6.99 -10.05
CA ASP A 97 15.84 7.64 -8.73
C ASP A 97 14.42 7.80 -8.17
N LYS A 98 13.43 8.00 -9.05
CA LYS A 98 12.02 8.11 -8.64
C LYS A 98 11.48 6.81 -8.07
N GLN A 99 11.81 5.67 -8.67
CA GLN A 99 11.36 4.36 -8.21
C GLN A 99 12.15 3.92 -6.98
N GLU A 100 13.45 4.21 -6.95
CA GLU A 100 14.30 3.97 -5.78
C GLU A 100 13.81 4.76 -4.57
N ALA A 101 13.52 6.06 -4.72
CA ALA A 101 12.99 6.88 -3.64
C ALA A 101 11.64 6.34 -3.11
N VAL A 102 10.75 5.88 -3.98
CA VAL A 102 9.47 5.26 -3.59
C VAL A 102 9.70 3.94 -2.86
N PHE A 103 10.62 3.11 -3.34
CA PHE A 103 10.98 1.84 -2.72
C PHE A 103 11.50 2.04 -1.29
N GLN A 104 12.44 2.97 -1.09
CA GLN A 104 12.97 3.29 0.22
C GLN A 104 11.92 3.92 1.14
N LEU A 105 11.05 4.80 0.62
CA LEU A 105 9.95 5.40 1.39
C LEU A 105 8.98 4.33 1.91
N LEU A 106 8.63 3.35 1.08
CA LEU A 106 7.75 2.24 1.49
C LEU A 106 8.41 1.36 2.56
N LYS A 107 9.72 1.07 2.43
CA LYS A 107 10.49 0.37 3.46
C LYS A 107 10.51 1.14 4.79
N GLN A 108 10.75 2.46 4.73
CA GLN A 108 10.78 3.33 5.90
C GLN A 108 9.43 3.35 6.62
N LYS A 109 8.34 3.60 5.89
CA LYS A 109 6.99 3.67 6.48
C LYS A 109 6.57 2.37 7.15
N LEU A 110 7.00 1.22 6.63
CA LEU A 110 6.75 -0.08 7.26
C LEU A 110 7.58 -0.33 8.52
N CYS A 111 8.85 0.11 8.53
CA CYS A 111 9.72 -0.08 9.69
C CYS A 111 9.38 0.87 10.85
N SER A 112 8.61 1.93 10.60
CA SER A 112 8.19 2.92 11.59
C SER A 112 6.71 2.82 11.99
N ALA A 113 5.98 1.82 11.47
CA ALA A 113 4.55 1.62 11.72
C ALA A 113 4.30 0.83 13.01
#